data_AF-A0A9E0TWW0-F1
#
_entry.id   AF-A0A9E0TWW0-F1
#
_cell.length_a   1.000
_cell.length_b   1.000
_cell.length_c   1.000
_cell.angle_alpha   90.00
_cell.angle_beta   90.00
_cell.angle_gamma   90.00
#
_symmetry.space_group_name_H-M   'P 1'
#
loop_
_entity.id
_entity.type
_entity.pdbx_description
1 polymer ?
#
loop_
_entity_poly.entity_id
_entity_poly.type
_entity_poly.pdbx_seq_one_letter_code
_entity_poly.pdbx_strand_id
1 'polypeptide(L)'
;LNHGIDVTPSALAVEYFHTASLVADDLPCMDNDDMRRGRATTHKVYGEATTLLASYAMISAGFDQIAANGDELKKAGGQFAAKAYETAQLAVMQAAKQMGSLGLIGGQYFDLFPKGHELKDLLEVLEMKTVSLFDLSLTLGWLFGGGDRDKLDHVHRAALHFGIAFQILDDLDDMEKDRLHGSMANYANRFGKEQAVNAVQEQVQLFQESMSELKVNCQPLSLLAQGLQALSTAVV
;
A
#
# COMPACT_ATOMS: atom_id res chain seq x y z
N LEU A 1 -14.23 -7.61 -10.33
CA LEU A 1 -15.58 -8.22 -10.22
C LEU A 1 -16.50 -7.87 -11.40
N ASN A 2 -16.14 -6.89 -12.25
CA ASN A 2 -16.81 -6.59 -13.53
C ASN A 2 -18.31 -6.27 -13.42
N HIS A 3 -18.74 -5.69 -12.30
CA HIS A 3 -20.12 -5.22 -12.12
C HIS A 3 -20.42 -3.86 -12.77
N GLY A 4 -19.44 -3.24 -13.43
CA GLY A 4 -19.61 -1.94 -14.10
C GLY A 4 -19.76 -0.75 -13.14
N ILE A 5 -19.37 -0.93 -11.87
CA ILE A 5 -19.37 0.13 -10.85
C ILE A 5 -18.10 0.95 -11.02
N ASP A 6 -18.23 2.28 -11.04
CA ASP A 6 -17.08 3.17 -11.04
C ASP A 6 -16.43 3.16 -9.64
N VAL A 7 -15.16 2.79 -9.61
CA VAL A 7 -14.31 2.77 -8.41
C VAL A 7 -13.16 3.76 -8.49
N THR A 8 -13.19 4.67 -9.46
CA THR A 8 -12.17 5.71 -9.64
C THR A 8 -11.99 6.58 -8.40
N PRO A 9 -13.06 7.01 -7.68
CA PRO A 9 -12.88 7.73 -6.43
C PRO A 9 -12.08 6.92 -5.40
N SER A 10 -12.32 5.62 -5.27
CA SER A 10 -11.51 4.75 -4.38
C SER A 10 -10.04 4.72 -4.76
N ALA A 11 -9.72 4.66 -6.05
CA ALA A 11 -8.34 4.72 -6.53
C ALA A 11 -7.69 6.08 -6.19
N LEU A 12 -8.42 7.18 -6.36
CA LEU A 12 -7.97 8.51 -5.96
C LEU A 12 -7.77 8.63 -4.45
N ALA A 13 -8.62 7.98 -3.65
CA ALA A 13 -8.48 7.97 -2.19
C ALA A 13 -7.13 7.40 -1.77
N VAL A 14 -6.75 6.24 -2.32
CA VAL A 14 -5.45 5.61 -2.09
C VAL A 14 -4.31 6.54 -2.50
N GLU A 15 -4.39 7.15 -3.69
CA GLU A 15 -3.33 8.02 -4.18
C GLU A 15 -3.19 9.29 -3.32
N TYR A 16 -4.29 9.84 -2.81
CA TYR A 16 -4.24 10.94 -1.84
C TYR A 16 -3.54 10.53 -0.55
N PHE A 17 -3.89 9.37 0.00
CA PHE A 17 -3.25 8.84 1.21
C PHE A 17 -1.76 8.57 1.01
N HIS A 18 -1.40 7.93 -0.11
CA HIS A 18 -0.01 7.66 -0.47
C HIS A 18 0.78 8.96 -0.68
N THR A 19 0.23 9.92 -1.42
CA THR A 19 0.90 11.20 -1.65
C THR A 19 1.05 11.98 -0.35
N ALA A 20 0.04 11.96 0.53
CA ALA A 20 0.10 12.60 1.83
C ALA A 20 1.23 12.04 2.71
N SER A 21 1.45 10.72 2.67
CA SER A 21 2.54 10.10 3.44
C SER A 21 3.91 10.47 2.87
N LEU A 22 4.07 10.46 1.54
CA LEU A 22 5.35 10.82 0.90
C LEU A 22 5.77 12.26 1.17
N VAL A 23 4.85 13.23 1.03
CA VAL A 23 5.22 14.63 1.25
C VAL A 23 5.56 14.91 2.72
N ALA A 24 4.99 14.14 3.65
CA ALA A 24 5.33 14.23 5.07
C ALA A 24 6.68 13.55 5.35
N ASP A 25 6.95 12.37 4.77
CA ASP A 25 8.24 11.65 4.87
C ASP A 25 9.41 12.52 4.42
N ASP A 26 9.22 13.35 3.39
CA ASP A 26 10.27 14.21 2.87
C ASP A 26 10.70 15.33 3.85
N LEU A 27 9.96 15.59 4.94
CA LEU A 27 10.26 16.71 5.85
C LEU A 27 11.60 16.56 6.60
N PRO A 28 12.24 17.67 7.03
CA PRO A 28 13.52 17.62 7.73
C PRO A 28 13.55 16.81 9.03
N CYS A 29 12.40 16.64 9.69
CA CYS A 29 12.27 15.83 10.89
C CYS A 29 11.99 14.34 10.64
N MET A 30 11.86 13.95 9.37
CA MET A 30 11.59 12.61 8.88
C MET A 30 12.83 12.15 8.07
N ASP A 31 12.71 11.94 6.76
CA ASP A 31 13.83 11.51 5.91
C ASP A 31 14.73 12.68 5.45
N ASN A 32 14.24 13.92 5.56
CA ASN A 32 14.95 15.13 5.13
C ASN A 32 15.40 15.09 3.64
N ASP A 33 14.54 14.53 2.78
CA ASP A 33 14.81 14.40 1.36
C ASP A 33 14.62 15.72 0.61
N ASP A 34 15.67 16.20 -0.05
CA ASP A 34 15.62 17.39 -0.90
C ASP A 34 14.95 17.12 -2.26
N MET A 35 14.93 15.86 -2.72
CA MET A 35 14.50 15.45 -4.05
C MET A 35 13.68 14.14 -4.02
N ARG A 36 12.56 14.11 -4.76
CA ARG A 36 11.77 12.90 -5.01
C ARG A 36 11.42 12.78 -6.48
N ARG A 37 11.65 11.60 -7.07
CA ARG A 37 11.40 11.29 -8.50
C ARG A 37 12.00 12.35 -9.46
N GLY A 38 13.21 12.81 -9.15
CA GLY A 38 13.96 13.79 -9.95
C GLY A 38 13.46 15.24 -9.85
N ARG A 39 12.61 15.57 -8.86
CA ARG A 39 12.10 16.93 -8.62
C ARG A 39 12.32 17.33 -7.15
N ALA A 40 12.43 18.63 -6.90
CA ALA A 40 12.52 19.15 -5.53
C ALA A 40 11.26 18.77 -4.74
N THR A 41 11.44 18.36 -3.49
CA THR A 41 10.33 17.98 -2.61
C THR A 41 9.49 19.18 -2.20
N THR A 42 8.25 18.92 -1.74
CA THR A 42 7.27 19.97 -1.44
C THR A 42 7.81 20.99 -0.44
N HIS A 43 8.55 20.55 0.58
CA HIS A 43 9.08 21.44 1.61
C HIS A 43 10.23 22.33 1.09
N LYS A 44 10.98 21.87 0.07
CA LYS A 44 12.03 22.68 -0.58
C LYS A 44 11.45 23.80 -1.42
N VAL A 45 10.30 23.58 -2.03
CA VAL A 45 9.66 24.56 -2.91
C VAL A 45 8.77 25.52 -2.11
N TYR A 46 8.01 25.00 -1.15
CA TYR A 46 6.92 25.72 -0.48
C TYR A 46 7.10 25.90 1.03
N GLY A 47 8.14 25.31 1.62
CA GLY A 47 8.40 25.35 3.06
C GLY A 47 7.63 24.29 3.86
N GLU A 48 8.11 24.02 5.07
CA GLU A 48 7.62 22.93 5.95
C GLU A 48 6.15 23.10 6.35
N ALA A 49 5.74 24.33 6.71
CA ALA A 49 4.37 24.60 7.15
C ALA A 49 3.34 24.29 6.04
N THR A 50 3.64 24.66 4.79
CA THR A 50 2.78 24.37 3.64
C THR A 50 2.74 22.88 3.34
N THR A 51 3.88 22.19 3.41
CA THR A 51 3.95 20.73 3.25
C THR A 51 3.08 19.99 4.25
N LEU A 52 3.15 20.39 5.53
CA LEU A 52 2.35 19.78 6.59
C LEU A 52 0.84 19.96 6.34
N LEU A 53 0.41 21.19 6.03
CA LEU A 53 -0.99 21.47 5.72
C LEU A 53 -1.47 20.76 4.45
N ALA A 54 -0.61 20.62 3.44
CA ALA A 54 -0.92 19.87 2.23
C ALA A 54 -1.12 18.38 2.52
N SER A 55 -0.27 17.77 3.35
CA SER A 55 -0.45 16.38 3.81
C SER A 55 -1.81 16.20 4.50
N TYR A 56 -2.15 17.06 5.45
CA TYR A 56 -3.43 16.99 6.17
C TYR A 56 -4.64 17.17 5.24
N ALA A 57 -4.56 18.11 4.30
CA ALA A 57 -5.61 18.31 3.31
C ALA A 57 -5.80 17.07 2.41
N MET A 58 -4.71 16.42 2.00
CA MET A 58 -4.76 15.20 1.19
C MET A 58 -5.35 14.01 1.97
N ILE A 59 -5.02 13.86 3.26
CA ILE A 59 -5.67 12.84 4.11
C ILE A 59 -7.18 13.07 4.15
N SER A 60 -7.63 14.32 4.35
CA SER A 60 -9.06 14.65 4.32
C SER A 60 -9.69 14.33 2.97
N ALA A 61 -9.01 14.72 1.87
CA ALA A 61 -9.48 14.46 0.52
C ALA A 61 -9.61 12.96 0.22
N GLY A 62 -8.74 12.11 0.79
CA GLY A 62 -8.86 10.67 0.66
C GLY A 62 -10.16 10.12 1.24
N PHE A 63 -10.58 10.61 2.43
CA PHE A 63 -11.87 10.24 3.01
C PHE A 63 -13.06 10.81 2.20
N ASP A 64 -12.94 12.02 1.67
CA ASP A 64 -13.96 12.60 0.78
C ASP A 64 -14.15 11.73 -0.47
N GLN A 65 -13.06 11.19 -1.04
CA GLN A 65 -13.14 10.29 -2.18
C GLN A 65 -13.80 8.94 -1.86
N ILE A 66 -13.58 8.39 -0.66
CA ILE A 66 -14.31 7.19 -0.20
C ILE A 66 -15.80 7.48 -0.09
N ALA A 67 -16.18 8.64 0.47
CA ALA A 67 -17.58 9.04 0.56
C ALA A 67 -18.21 9.21 -0.84
N ALA A 68 -17.50 9.87 -1.76
CA ALA A 68 -17.92 10.00 -3.16
C ALA A 68 -18.11 8.63 -3.84
N ASN A 69 -17.28 7.63 -3.55
CA ASN A 69 -17.47 6.29 -4.10
C ASN A 69 -18.74 5.60 -3.55
N GLY A 70 -19.13 5.93 -2.31
CA GLY A 70 -20.42 5.51 -1.75
C GLY A 70 -21.60 6.07 -2.55
N ASP A 71 -21.51 7.32 -2.99
CA ASP A 71 -22.53 7.93 -3.86
C ASP A 71 -22.57 7.28 -5.25
N GLU A 72 -21.42 6.93 -5.83
CA GLU A 72 -21.38 6.16 -7.09
C GLU A 72 -22.04 4.79 -6.95
N LEU A 73 -21.77 4.09 -5.85
CA LEU A 73 -22.41 2.81 -5.55
C LEU A 73 -23.94 2.95 -5.36
N LYS A 74 -24.39 4.08 -4.80
CA LYS A 74 -25.81 4.42 -4.69
C LYS A 74 -26.46 4.67 -6.05
N LYS A 75 -25.76 5.36 -6.96
CA LYS A 75 -26.24 5.62 -8.34
C LYS A 75 -26.34 4.35 -9.18
N ALA A 76 -25.49 3.34 -8.92
CA ALA A 76 -25.52 2.05 -9.62
C ALA A 76 -26.84 1.28 -9.45
N GLY A 77 -27.65 1.59 -8.43
CA GLY A 77 -28.99 1.02 -8.25
C GLY A 77 -29.01 -0.41 -7.71
N GLY A 78 -30.22 -0.99 -7.63
CA GLY A 78 -30.43 -2.38 -7.22
C GLY A 78 -29.84 -2.73 -5.85
N GLN A 79 -29.24 -3.92 -5.75
CA GLN A 79 -28.61 -4.41 -4.50
C GLN A 79 -27.42 -3.57 -4.05
N PHE A 80 -26.73 -2.88 -4.97
CA PHE A 80 -25.59 -2.04 -4.66
C PHE A 80 -26.02 -0.77 -3.93
N ALA A 81 -27.09 -0.13 -4.42
CA ALA A 81 -27.66 1.04 -3.76
C ALA A 81 -28.15 0.76 -2.33
N ALA A 82 -28.75 -0.42 -2.10
CA ALA A 82 -29.20 -0.83 -0.77
C ALA A 82 -28.04 -1.00 0.23
N LYS A 83 -26.85 -1.34 -0.27
CA LYS A 83 -25.64 -1.59 0.54
C LYS A 83 -24.68 -0.40 0.58
N ALA A 84 -24.95 0.68 -0.15
CA ALA A 84 -24.01 1.77 -0.37
C ALA A 84 -23.48 2.41 0.92
N TYR A 85 -24.38 2.75 1.84
CA TYR A 85 -24.01 3.37 3.12
C TYR A 85 -23.12 2.45 3.98
N GLU A 86 -23.51 1.18 4.11
CA GLU A 86 -22.76 0.19 4.89
C GLU A 86 -21.39 -0.11 4.26
N THR A 87 -21.31 -0.16 2.92
CA THR A 87 -20.03 -0.31 2.20
C THR A 87 -19.13 0.89 2.46
N ALA A 88 -19.66 2.12 2.34
CA ALA A 88 -18.89 3.34 2.58
C ALA A 88 -18.42 3.43 4.04
N GLN A 89 -19.29 3.10 5.01
CA GLN A 89 -18.93 3.06 6.42
C GLN A 89 -17.78 2.07 6.68
N LEU A 90 -17.88 0.85 6.15
CA LEU A 90 -16.84 -0.16 6.29
C LEU A 90 -15.53 0.30 5.61
N ALA A 91 -15.61 0.89 4.42
CA ALA A 91 -14.46 1.44 3.72
C ALA A 91 -13.74 2.53 4.52
N VAL A 92 -14.49 3.46 5.14
CA VAL A 92 -13.93 4.48 6.05
C VAL A 92 -13.26 3.83 7.26
N MET A 93 -13.86 2.80 7.86
CA MET A 93 -13.25 2.07 8.97
C MET A 93 -11.94 1.40 8.57
N GLN A 94 -11.89 0.78 7.39
CA GLN A 94 -10.66 0.17 6.86
C GLN A 94 -9.60 1.23 6.58
N ALA A 95 -9.95 2.34 5.93
CA ALA A 95 -9.03 3.45 5.70
C ALA A 95 -8.49 4.03 7.01
N ALA A 96 -9.34 4.26 8.02
CA ALA A 96 -8.92 4.77 9.31
C ALA A 96 -7.97 3.80 10.05
N LYS A 97 -8.19 2.48 9.93
CA LYS A 97 -7.28 1.46 10.48
C LYS A 97 -5.94 1.48 9.76
N GLN A 98 -5.95 1.37 8.43
CA GLN A 98 -4.73 1.26 7.62
C GLN A 98 -3.90 2.54 7.61
N MET A 99 -4.54 3.71 7.67
CA MET A 99 -3.85 5.01 7.78
C MET A 99 -3.54 5.39 9.22
N GLY A 100 -3.98 4.62 10.20
CA GLY A 100 -3.85 4.95 11.61
C GLY A 100 -2.56 4.44 12.24
N SER A 101 -2.49 4.53 13.57
CA SER A 101 -1.36 4.06 14.38
C SER A 101 -1.16 2.54 14.37
N LEU A 102 -2.17 1.78 13.92
CA LEU A 102 -2.09 0.33 13.75
C LEU A 102 -1.75 -0.08 12.30
N GLY A 103 -1.53 0.89 11.42
CA GLY A 103 -1.09 0.69 10.04
C GLY A 103 0.02 1.68 9.71
N LEU A 104 -0.10 2.39 8.59
CA LEU A 104 0.93 3.23 7.99
C LEU A 104 1.66 4.15 8.98
N ILE A 105 0.92 4.90 9.81
CA ILE A 105 1.53 5.85 10.76
C ILE A 105 2.30 5.13 11.86
N GLY A 106 1.82 3.97 12.30
CA GLY A 106 2.57 3.13 13.24
C GLY A 106 3.85 2.56 12.61
N GLY A 107 3.76 2.16 11.33
CA GLY A 107 4.93 1.73 10.55
C GLY A 107 5.98 2.83 10.42
N GLN A 108 5.57 4.04 10.02
CA GLN A 108 6.46 5.20 9.97
C GLN A 108 7.06 5.54 11.34
N TYR A 109 6.27 5.44 12.41
CA TYR A 109 6.78 5.65 13.77
C TYR A 109 7.87 4.63 14.13
N PHE A 110 7.66 3.34 13.86
CA PHE A 110 8.64 2.31 14.17
C PHE A 110 9.86 2.34 13.23
N ASP A 111 9.75 2.94 12.06
CA ASP A 111 10.88 3.21 11.19
C ASP A 111 11.82 4.28 11.79
N LEU A 112 11.25 5.36 12.33
CA LEU A 112 12.00 6.39 13.06
C LEU A 112 12.48 5.94 14.44
N PHE A 113 11.65 5.14 15.13
CA PHE A 113 11.88 4.68 16.49
C PHE A 113 11.76 3.15 16.56
N PRO A 114 12.77 2.41 16.06
CA PRO A 114 12.72 0.94 16.02
C PRO A 114 12.52 0.32 17.39
N LYS A 115 11.58 -0.64 17.48
CA LYS A 115 11.40 -1.47 18.68
C LYS A 115 12.60 -2.37 18.97
N GLY A 116 13.32 -2.74 17.92
CA GLY A 116 14.40 -3.71 17.91
C GLY A 116 14.90 -3.97 16.49
N HIS A 117 15.78 -4.96 16.34
CA HIS A 117 16.40 -5.34 15.06
C HIS A 117 16.22 -6.84 14.76
N GLU A 118 15.26 -7.50 15.43
CA GLU A 118 14.92 -8.87 15.12
C GLU A 118 14.09 -8.95 13.84
N LEU A 119 14.11 -10.10 13.16
CA LEU A 119 13.34 -10.30 11.92
C LEU A 119 11.85 -9.99 12.13
N LYS A 120 11.30 -10.34 13.30
CA LYS A 120 9.90 -10.08 13.65
C LYS A 120 9.58 -8.58 13.65
N ASP A 121 10.51 -7.74 14.09
CA ASP A 121 10.32 -6.29 14.20
C ASP A 121 10.33 -5.67 12.81
N LEU A 122 11.25 -6.14 11.94
CA LEU A 122 11.32 -5.72 10.53
C LEU A 122 10.06 -6.13 9.75
N LEU A 123 9.56 -7.35 9.97
CA LEU A 123 8.31 -7.81 9.36
C LEU A 123 7.10 -6.98 9.84
N GLU A 124 7.06 -6.61 11.13
CA GLU A 124 6.01 -5.74 11.66
C GLU A 124 6.06 -4.34 11.00
N VAL A 125 7.24 -3.73 10.88
CA VAL A 125 7.39 -2.44 10.18
C VAL A 125 6.98 -2.55 8.72
N LEU A 126 7.37 -3.62 8.02
CA LEU A 126 7.00 -3.86 6.62
C LEU A 126 5.48 -3.97 6.46
N GLU A 127 4.83 -4.77 7.30
CA GLU A 127 3.37 -4.93 7.29
C GLU A 127 2.67 -3.59 7.52
N MET A 128 3.15 -2.80 8.48
CA MET A 128 2.54 -1.52 8.80
C MET A 128 2.85 -0.43 7.77
N LYS A 129 4.10 -0.23 7.37
CA LYS A 129 4.54 0.87 6.48
C LYS A 129 4.20 0.60 5.02
N THR A 130 4.41 -0.63 4.55
CA THR A 130 4.30 -0.97 3.11
C THR A 130 2.99 -1.67 2.78
N VAL A 131 2.59 -2.69 3.54
CA VAL A 131 1.39 -3.49 3.20
C VAL A 131 0.09 -2.70 3.40
N SER A 132 0.01 -1.80 4.39
CA SER A 132 -1.22 -1.05 4.72
C SER A 132 -1.90 -0.38 3.52
N LEU A 133 -1.14 0.27 2.63
CA LEU A 133 -1.71 0.93 1.46
C LEU A 133 -2.09 -0.05 0.33
N PHE A 134 -1.36 -1.16 0.16
CA PHE A 134 -1.76 -2.23 -0.76
C PHE A 134 -3.05 -2.91 -0.28
N ASP A 135 -3.16 -3.15 1.02
CA ASP A 135 -4.37 -3.68 1.65
C ASP A 135 -5.52 -2.73 1.42
N LEU A 136 -5.36 -1.45 1.75
CA LEU A 136 -6.40 -0.47 1.52
C LEU A 136 -6.83 -0.43 0.04
N SER A 137 -5.88 -0.51 -0.89
CA SER A 137 -6.16 -0.54 -2.33
C SER A 137 -7.04 -1.73 -2.73
N LEU A 138 -6.65 -2.94 -2.34
CA LEU A 138 -7.42 -4.15 -2.66
C LEU A 138 -8.76 -4.18 -1.92
N THR A 139 -8.78 -3.73 -0.67
CA THR A 139 -9.98 -3.65 0.18
C THR A 139 -11.01 -2.69 -0.39
N LEU A 140 -10.62 -1.46 -0.78
CA LEU A 140 -11.56 -0.52 -1.39
C LEU A 140 -12.07 -1.03 -2.73
N GLY A 141 -11.19 -1.57 -3.57
CA GLY A 141 -11.57 -2.18 -4.85
C GLY A 141 -12.53 -3.37 -4.68
N TRP A 142 -12.33 -4.18 -3.65
CA TRP A 142 -13.21 -5.29 -3.31
C TRP A 142 -14.58 -4.81 -2.82
N LEU A 143 -14.60 -3.91 -1.84
CA LEU A 143 -15.81 -3.38 -1.22
C LEU A 143 -16.71 -2.65 -2.24
N PHE A 144 -16.16 -1.65 -2.95
CA PHE A 144 -16.91 -0.87 -3.93
C PHE A 144 -17.11 -1.61 -5.24
N GLY A 145 -16.25 -2.60 -5.54
CA GLY A 145 -16.43 -3.51 -6.67
C GLY A 145 -17.56 -4.53 -6.46
N GLY A 146 -18.21 -4.56 -5.30
CA GLY A 146 -19.34 -5.45 -5.00
C GLY A 146 -18.95 -6.81 -4.42
N GLY A 147 -17.76 -6.91 -3.83
CA GLY A 147 -17.23 -8.11 -3.21
C GLY A 147 -17.95 -8.49 -1.92
N ASP A 148 -17.77 -9.75 -1.53
CA ASP A 148 -18.31 -10.29 -0.29
C ASP A 148 -17.50 -9.80 0.92
N ARG A 149 -18.14 -9.05 1.81
CA ARG A 149 -17.48 -8.42 2.97
C ARG A 149 -16.95 -9.45 3.97
N ASP A 150 -17.54 -10.64 4.00
CA ASP A 150 -17.08 -11.73 4.87
C ASP A 150 -15.73 -12.32 4.41
N LYS A 151 -15.24 -11.89 3.24
CA LYS A 151 -13.93 -12.30 2.69
C LYS A 151 -12.83 -11.26 2.84
N LEU A 152 -13.02 -10.21 3.64
CA LEU A 152 -11.98 -9.19 3.84
C LEU A 152 -10.66 -9.78 4.35
N ASP A 153 -10.69 -10.83 5.17
CA ASP A 153 -9.46 -11.52 5.61
C ASP A 153 -8.70 -12.16 4.44
N HIS A 154 -9.39 -12.61 3.39
CA HIS A 154 -8.75 -13.15 2.19
C HIS A 154 -8.15 -12.02 1.33
N VAL A 155 -8.79 -10.86 1.30
CA VAL A 155 -8.27 -9.65 0.64
C VAL A 155 -7.01 -9.16 1.35
N HIS A 156 -7.02 -9.12 2.68
CA HIS A 156 -5.86 -8.80 3.49
C HIS A 156 -4.70 -9.75 3.23
N ARG A 157 -4.93 -11.08 3.20
CA ARG A 157 -3.89 -12.07 2.86
C ARG A 157 -3.28 -11.81 1.48
N ALA A 158 -4.10 -11.52 0.47
CA ALA A 158 -3.60 -11.16 -0.85
C ALA A 158 -2.71 -9.91 -0.80
N ALA A 159 -3.15 -8.86 -0.11
CA ALA A 159 -2.39 -7.63 0.04
C ALA A 159 -1.06 -7.82 0.78
N LEU A 160 -1.07 -8.64 1.83
CA LEU A 160 0.12 -9.00 2.61
C LEU A 160 1.18 -9.64 1.72
N HIS A 161 0.81 -10.68 0.97
CA HIS A 161 1.74 -11.36 0.07
C HIS A 161 2.25 -10.44 -1.04
N PHE A 162 1.37 -9.61 -1.61
CA PHE A 162 1.79 -8.63 -2.62
C PHE A 162 2.77 -7.60 -2.05
N GLY A 163 2.46 -7.02 -0.88
CA GLY A 163 3.29 -5.98 -0.26
C GLY A 163 4.65 -6.51 0.21
N ILE A 164 4.71 -7.75 0.72
CA ILE A 164 5.98 -8.40 1.07
C ILE A 164 6.81 -8.65 -0.21
N ALA A 165 6.20 -9.19 -1.27
CA ALA A 165 6.90 -9.37 -2.54
C ALA A 165 7.47 -8.06 -3.09
N PHE A 166 6.68 -6.97 -3.00
CA PHE A 166 7.09 -5.64 -3.43
C PHE A 166 8.28 -5.12 -2.61
N GLN A 167 8.24 -5.22 -1.27
CA GLN A 167 9.33 -4.74 -0.43
C GLN A 167 10.63 -5.53 -0.63
N ILE A 168 10.56 -6.86 -0.74
CA ILE A 168 11.77 -7.67 -0.97
C ILE A 168 12.39 -7.32 -2.33
N LEU A 169 11.57 -6.98 -3.33
CA LEU A 169 12.07 -6.53 -4.63
C LEU A 169 12.72 -5.14 -4.55
N ASP A 170 12.13 -4.22 -3.80
CA ASP A 170 12.71 -2.89 -3.53
C ASP A 170 14.07 -3.01 -2.83
N ASP A 171 14.15 -3.87 -1.80
CA ASP A 171 15.40 -4.20 -1.10
C ASP A 171 16.46 -4.81 -2.03
N LEU A 172 16.04 -5.59 -3.03
CA LEU A 172 16.90 -6.19 -4.06
C LEU A 172 17.48 -5.12 -5.00
N ASP A 173 16.66 -4.16 -5.42
CA ASP A 173 17.06 -3.07 -6.32
C ASP A 173 18.00 -2.08 -5.61
N ASP A 174 17.87 -1.92 -4.28
CA ASP A 174 18.68 -0.99 -3.49
C ASP A 174 19.92 -1.62 -2.81
N MET A 175 20.17 -2.93 -2.96
CA MET A 175 21.34 -3.62 -2.37
C MET A 175 22.68 -2.91 -2.64
N GLU A 176 22.92 -2.42 -3.86
CA GLU A 176 24.18 -1.73 -4.20
C GLU A 176 24.30 -0.37 -3.51
N LYS A 177 23.19 0.37 -3.36
CA LYS A 177 23.17 1.68 -2.70
C LYS A 177 23.26 1.55 -1.19
N ASP A 178 22.58 0.55 -0.60
CA ASP A 178 22.56 0.32 0.84
C ASP A 178 23.92 -0.14 1.36
N ARG A 179 24.62 -0.96 0.57
CA ARG A 179 25.98 -1.41 0.88
C ARG A 179 26.97 -0.23 0.97
N LEU A 180 26.73 0.87 0.26
CA LEU A 180 27.54 2.09 0.33
C LEU A 180 27.24 2.94 1.56
N HIS A 181 26.01 2.87 2.09
CA HIS A 181 25.56 3.66 3.25
C HIS A 181 25.61 2.89 4.59
N GLY A 182 25.93 1.59 4.57
CA GLY A 182 26.10 0.79 5.78
C GLY A 182 24.80 0.34 6.45
N SER A 183 23.66 0.43 5.75
CA SER A 183 22.39 -0.08 6.24
C SER A 183 22.31 -1.61 6.06
N MET A 184 22.11 -2.34 7.16
CA MET A 184 21.86 -3.79 7.16
C MET A 184 20.39 -4.15 7.40
N ALA A 185 19.49 -3.15 7.34
CA ALA A 185 18.07 -3.30 7.66
C ALA A 185 17.23 -3.63 6.42
N ASN A 186 17.72 -4.48 5.52
CA ASN A 186 16.96 -4.94 4.35
C ASN A 186 17.00 -6.47 4.26
N TYR A 187 15.96 -7.08 3.68
CA TYR A 187 15.81 -8.53 3.59
C TYR A 187 16.92 -9.13 2.71
N ALA A 188 17.24 -8.47 1.60
CA ALA A 188 18.19 -8.95 0.62
C ALA A 188 19.65 -8.98 1.13
N ASN A 189 20.12 -7.97 1.87
CA ASN A 189 21.45 -8.00 2.48
C ASN A 189 21.53 -9.01 3.64
N ARG A 190 20.41 -9.25 4.34
CA ARG A 190 20.37 -10.20 5.46
C ARG A 190 20.40 -11.66 5.01
N PHE A 191 19.63 -12.00 4.00
CA PHE A 191 19.44 -13.40 3.58
C PHE A 191 20.17 -13.78 2.30
N GLY A 192 20.64 -12.79 1.54
CA GLY A 192 21.28 -13.00 0.25
C GLY A 192 20.30 -12.87 -0.92
N LYS A 193 20.86 -12.52 -2.07
CA LYS A 193 20.13 -12.28 -3.32
C LYS A 193 19.28 -13.47 -3.77
N GLU A 194 19.84 -14.68 -3.74
CA GLU A 194 19.14 -15.90 -4.18
C GLU A 194 17.92 -16.21 -3.30
N GLN A 195 18.08 -16.10 -1.98
CA GLN A 195 17.01 -16.30 -1.01
C GLN A 195 15.92 -15.23 -1.15
N ALA A 196 16.29 -13.97 -1.39
CA ALA A 196 15.35 -12.89 -1.63
C ALA A 196 14.53 -13.11 -2.91
N VAL A 197 15.16 -13.54 -4.01
CA VAL A 197 14.46 -13.85 -5.27
C VAL A 197 13.47 -15.00 -5.07
N ASN A 198 13.88 -16.08 -4.39
CA ASN A 198 12.98 -17.21 -4.08
C ASN A 198 11.79 -16.76 -3.20
N ALA A 199 12.04 -15.88 -2.22
CA ALA A 199 10.98 -15.33 -1.38
C ALA A 199 9.99 -14.49 -2.19
N VAL A 200 10.45 -13.64 -3.12
CA VAL A 200 9.54 -12.90 -4.02
C VAL A 200 8.67 -13.86 -4.82
N GLN A 201 9.23 -14.92 -5.39
CA GLN A 201 8.48 -15.91 -6.18
C GLN A 201 7.41 -16.62 -5.34
N GLU A 202 7.74 -17.04 -4.13
CA GLU A 202 6.81 -17.66 -3.19
C GLU A 202 5.67 -16.70 -2.82
N GLN A 203 6.00 -15.45 -2.47
CA GLN A 203 4.99 -14.45 -2.12
C GLN A 203 4.07 -14.12 -3.30
N VAL A 204 4.59 -14.02 -4.53
CA VAL A 204 3.75 -13.82 -5.72
C VAL A 204 2.82 -15.01 -5.96
N GLN A 205 3.29 -16.24 -5.73
CA GLN A 205 2.44 -17.43 -5.84
C GLN A 205 1.30 -17.38 -4.81
N LEU A 206 1.60 -17.09 -3.54
CA LEU A 206 0.59 -16.98 -2.48
C LEU A 206 -0.42 -15.85 -2.74
N PHE A 207 0.03 -14.74 -3.32
CA PHE A 207 -0.86 -13.69 -3.83
C PHE A 207 -1.83 -14.23 -4.89
N GLN A 208 -1.33 -14.93 -5.90
CA GLN A 208 -2.15 -15.50 -6.98
C GLN A 208 -3.16 -16.54 -6.47
N GLU A 209 -2.76 -17.37 -5.50
CA GLU A 209 -3.65 -18.33 -4.83
C GLU A 209 -4.77 -17.59 -4.08
N SER A 210 -4.43 -16.56 -3.31
CA SER A 210 -5.41 -15.73 -2.59
C SER A 210 -6.40 -15.04 -3.54
N MET A 211 -5.92 -14.50 -4.67
CA MET A 211 -6.80 -13.92 -5.69
C MET A 211 -7.72 -14.97 -6.34
N SER A 212 -7.23 -16.20 -6.51
CA SER A 212 -8.02 -17.32 -7.03
C SER A 212 -9.14 -17.74 -6.06
N GLU A 213 -8.87 -17.77 -4.74
CA GLU A 213 -9.88 -18.02 -3.69
C GLU A 213 -10.98 -16.94 -3.68
N LEU A 214 -10.61 -15.69 -3.96
CA LEU A 214 -11.52 -14.56 -4.14
C LEU A 214 -12.28 -14.60 -5.47
N LYS A 215 -11.92 -15.51 -6.38
CA LYS A 215 -12.42 -15.59 -7.77
C LYS A 215 -12.19 -14.29 -8.56
N VAL A 216 -11.09 -13.60 -8.27
CA VAL A 216 -10.70 -12.37 -8.95
C VAL A 216 -9.60 -12.70 -9.95
N ASN A 217 -10.02 -12.99 -11.17
CA ASN A 217 -9.11 -13.26 -12.29
C ASN A 217 -9.26 -12.12 -13.30
N CYS A 218 -8.42 -11.09 -13.18
CA CYS A 218 -8.41 -9.99 -14.14
C CYS A 218 -6.99 -9.73 -14.64
N GLN A 219 -6.88 -9.41 -15.93
CA GLN A 219 -5.62 -9.20 -16.61
C GLN A 219 -4.71 -8.17 -15.91
N PRO A 220 -5.19 -7.02 -15.38
CA PRO A 220 -4.32 -6.08 -14.69
C PRO A 220 -3.58 -6.67 -13.48
N LEU A 221 -4.27 -7.44 -12.63
CA LEU A 221 -3.65 -8.07 -11.46
C LEU A 221 -2.69 -9.20 -11.87
N SER A 222 -3.02 -9.96 -12.92
CA SER A 222 -2.11 -10.95 -13.48
C SER A 222 -0.84 -10.31 -14.02
N LEU A 223 -0.94 -9.17 -14.69
CA LEU A 223 0.21 -8.42 -15.20
C LEU A 223 1.07 -7.87 -14.07
N LEU A 224 0.48 -7.39 -12.96
CA LEU A 224 1.24 -6.96 -11.78
C LEU A 224 2.04 -8.13 -11.17
N ALA A 225 1.41 -9.30 -10.99
CA ALA A 225 2.08 -10.50 -10.48
C ALA A 225 3.22 -10.96 -11.42
N GLN A 226 2.97 -10.97 -12.72
CA GLN A 226 3.99 -11.30 -13.73
C GLN A 226 5.13 -10.27 -13.74
N GLY A 227 4.84 -8.99 -13.54
CA GLY A 227 5.83 -7.93 -13.42
C GLY A 227 6.77 -8.17 -12.24
N LEU A 228 6.24 -8.48 -11.05
CA LEU A 228 7.04 -8.81 -9.87
C LEU A 228 7.95 -10.03 -10.10
N GLN A 229 7.41 -11.09 -10.74
CA GLN A 229 8.20 -12.29 -11.10
C GLN A 229 9.29 -12.00 -12.12
N ALA A 230 9.00 -11.18 -13.13
CA ALA A 230 9.96 -10.83 -14.16
C ALA A 230 11.10 -9.99 -13.58
N LEU A 231 10.78 -9.02 -12.72
CA LEU A 231 11.76 -8.16 -12.07
C LEU A 231 12.67 -8.96 -11.13
N SER A 232 12.12 -9.86 -10.31
CA SER A 232 12.95 -10.70 -9.43
C SER A 232 13.92 -11.60 -10.19
N THR A 233 13.53 -12.05 -11.39
CA THR A 233 14.39 -12.87 -12.26
C THR A 233 15.46 -12.03 -12.98
N ALA A 234 15.13 -10.79 -13.36
CA ALA A 234 16.06 -9.87 -14.01
C ALA A 234 17.16 -9.36 -13.07
N VAL A 235 16.90 -9.39 -11.76
CA VAL A 235 17.90 -9.02 -10.76
C VAL A 235 19.02 -10.05 -10.69
N VAL A 236 18.78 -11.36 -10.94
CA VAL A 236 19.77 -12.47 -10.87
C VAL A 236 20.94 -12.28 -11.83
#